data_AF-A6FJI7-F1
#
_entry.id   AF-A6FJI7-F1
#
_cell.length_a   1.000
_cell.length_b   1.000
_cell.length_c   1.000
_cell.angle_alpha   90.00
_cell.angle_beta   90.00
_cell.angle_gamma   90.00
#
_symmetry.space_group_name_H-M   'P 1'
#
loop_
_entity.id
_entity.type
_entity.pdbx_description
1 polymer ?
#
loop_
_entity_poly.entity_id
_entity_poly.type
_entity_poly.pdbx_seq_one_letter_code
_entity_poly.pdbx_strand_id
1 'polypeptide(L)'
;MNQRGWCGYSDWRMPTRLELQSIVNYSQEIPAVEIQFFPYAQNSYYWTADIDIDDLDYAWMINFVYGNIQGNLTSIPRVVRLVRSSG
;
A
#
# COMPACT_ATOMS: atom_id res chain seq x y z
N MET A 1 14.22 -6.85 6.94
CA MET A 1 13.87 -8.10 6.23
C MET A 1 13.16 -9.02 7.21
N ASN A 2 12.08 -9.68 6.82
CA ASN A 2 11.27 -10.51 7.71
C ASN A 2 12.00 -11.82 8.04
N GLN A 3 12.88 -11.80 9.05
CA GLN A 3 13.70 -12.93 9.47
C GLN A 3 12.89 -14.12 10.03
N ARG A 4 11.58 -13.95 10.25
CA ARG A 4 10.70 -14.98 10.85
C ARG A 4 10.03 -15.90 9.83
N GLY A 5 10.17 -15.65 8.52
CA GLY A 5 9.62 -16.55 7.48
C GLY A 5 8.10 -16.68 7.52
N TRP A 6 7.38 -15.55 7.45
CA TRP A 6 5.92 -15.56 7.51
C TRP A 6 5.34 -16.25 6.27
N CYS A 7 4.47 -17.24 6.49
CA CYS A 7 3.92 -18.11 5.45
C CYS A 7 5.00 -18.80 4.58
N GLY A 8 6.20 -19.06 5.13
CA GLY A 8 7.32 -19.67 4.42
C GLY A 8 8.15 -18.72 3.57
N TYR A 9 7.87 -17.41 3.64
CA TYR A 9 8.55 -16.39 2.84
C TYR A 9 9.27 -15.36 3.73
N SER A 10 10.50 -15.01 3.38
CA SER A 10 11.34 -14.02 4.06
C SER A 10 11.48 -12.70 3.27
N ASP A 11 10.96 -12.67 2.05
CA ASP A 11 11.10 -11.59 1.06
C ASP A 11 9.93 -10.59 1.07
N TRP A 12 9.11 -10.63 2.12
CA TRP A 12 8.06 -9.65 2.36
C TRP A 12 8.66 -8.26 2.57
N ARG A 13 8.15 -7.29 1.81
CA ARG A 13 8.47 -5.87 1.95
C ARG A 13 7.24 -5.00 1.84
N MET A 14 7.42 -3.74 2.19
CA MET A 14 6.44 -2.69 1.92
C MET A 14 6.37 -2.41 0.40
N PRO A 15 5.18 -2.15 -0.15
CA PRO A 15 5.00 -1.91 -1.58
C PRO A 15 5.45 -0.51 -1.96
N THR A 16 5.87 -0.33 -3.21
CA THR A 16 6.06 1.01 -3.78
C THR A 16 4.71 1.64 -4.12
N ARG A 17 4.69 2.94 -4.37
CA ARG A 17 3.51 3.67 -4.83
C ARG A 17 2.97 3.12 -6.14
N LEU A 18 3.85 2.76 -7.07
CA LEU A 18 3.45 2.20 -8.36
C LEU A 18 2.81 0.81 -8.22
N GLU A 19 3.27 -0.01 -7.27
CA GLU A 19 2.70 -1.33 -7.01
C GLU A 19 1.31 -1.27 -6.39
N LEU A 20 1.08 -0.34 -5.46
CA LEU A 20 -0.26 -0.16 -4.92
C LEU A 20 -1.19 0.57 -5.89
N GLN A 21 -0.64 1.47 -6.72
CA GLN A 21 -1.42 2.18 -7.73
C GLN A 21 -1.88 1.24 -8.86
N SER A 22 -1.08 0.24 -9.24
CA SER A 22 -1.42 -0.68 -10.33
C SER A 22 -2.63 -1.58 -10.02
N ILE A 23 -3.01 -1.69 -8.74
CA ILE A 23 -4.19 -2.45 -8.30
C ILE A 23 -5.41 -1.57 -8.00
N VAL A 24 -5.31 -0.25 -8.26
CA VAL A 24 -6.44 0.67 -8.13
C VAL A 24 -7.42 0.46 -9.27
N ASN A 25 -8.70 0.30 -8.93
CA ASN A 25 -9.78 0.29 -9.90
C ASN A 25 -10.30 1.73 -10.09
N TYR A 26 -10.09 2.29 -11.29
CA TYR A 26 -10.49 3.65 -11.64
C TYR A 26 -11.93 3.78 -12.18
N SER A 27 -12.72 2.70 -12.15
CA SER A 27 -14.11 2.68 -12.61
C SER A 27 -15.11 3.38 -11.67
N GLN A 28 -14.61 4.18 -10.72
CA GLN A 28 -15.39 4.86 -9.65
C GLN A 28 -16.16 3.92 -8.72
N GLU A 29 -15.72 2.66 -8.60
CA GLU A 29 -16.23 1.72 -7.61
C GLU A 29 -15.64 1.98 -6.23
N ILE A 30 -16.41 1.70 -5.17
CA ILE A 30 -15.95 1.76 -3.78
C ILE A 30 -16.00 0.34 -3.18
N PRO A 31 -14.87 -0.20 -2.69
CA PRO A 31 -13.54 0.40 -2.75
C PRO A 31 -12.98 0.47 -4.18
N ALA A 32 -12.05 1.39 -4.39
CA ALA A 32 -11.29 1.58 -5.62
C ALA A 32 -10.21 0.48 -5.80
N VAL A 33 -10.60 -0.77 -5.61
CA VAL A 33 -9.78 -1.99 -5.72
C VAL A 33 -10.70 -3.16 -6.04
N GLU A 34 -10.26 -4.07 -6.90
CA GLU A 34 -11.08 -5.22 -7.26
C GLU A 34 -11.15 -6.25 -6.12
N ILE A 35 -12.22 -6.21 -5.34
CA ILE A 35 -12.42 -7.09 -4.18
C ILE A 35 -12.51 -8.58 -4.54
N GLN A 36 -12.81 -8.91 -5.80
CA GLN A 36 -12.78 -10.30 -6.29
C GLN A 36 -11.36 -10.88 -6.26
N PHE A 37 -10.34 -10.07 -6.57
CA PHE A 37 -8.93 -10.46 -6.50
C PHE A 37 -8.29 -10.16 -5.15
N PHE A 38 -8.80 -9.14 -4.46
CA PHE A 38 -8.26 -8.64 -3.18
C PHE A 38 -9.33 -8.61 -2.09
N PRO A 39 -9.82 -9.78 -1.65
CA PRO A 39 -10.98 -9.88 -0.74
C PRO A 39 -10.72 -9.29 0.66
N TYR A 40 -9.46 -9.07 1.02
CA TYR A 40 -9.05 -8.49 2.30
C TYR A 40 -8.63 -7.02 2.19
N ALA A 41 -8.83 -6.39 1.03
CA ALA A 41 -8.63 -4.95 0.89
C ALA A 41 -9.72 -4.19 1.67
N GLN A 42 -9.30 -3.17 2.42
CA GLN A 42 -10.15 -2.34 3.25
C GLN A 42 -10.36 -0.97 2.59
N ASN A 43 -11.48 -0.33 2.89
CA ASN A 43 -11.77 1.04 2.49
C ASN A 43 -10.92 2.01 3.35
N SER A 44 -9.62 2.06 3.09
CA SER A 44 -8.66 2.82 3.91
C SER A 44 -7.49 3.34 3.08
N TYR A 45 -6.60 4.06 3.76
CA TYR A 45 -5.32 4.48 3.22
C TYR A 45 -4.25 3.42 3.50
N TYR A 46 -3.45 3.13 2.49
CA TYR A 46 -2.38 2.15 2.53
C TYR A 46 -1.04 2.83 2.35
N TRP A 47 -0.14 2.65 3.31
CA TRP A 47 1.21 3.19 3.21
C TRP A 47 2.02 2.52 2.10
N THR A 48 2.86 3.32 1.43
CA THR A 48 3.90 2.84 0.51
C THR A 48 5.29 3.02 1.13
N ALA A 49 6.30 2.39 0.53
CA ALA A 49 7.70 2.53 0.90
C ALA A 49 8.31 3.87 0.43
N ASP A 50 7.57 4.67 -0.32
CA ASP A 50 8.08 5.90 -0.92
C ASP A 50 7.89 7.06 0.05
N ILE A 51 9.01 7.64 0.49
CA ILE A 51 9.06 8.83 1.33
C ILE A 51 8.80 10.07 0.48
N ASP A 52 8.18 11.09 1.06
CA ASP A 52 8.09 12.40 0.43
C ASP A 52 9.45 13.09 0.51
N ILE A 53 10.07 13.38 -0.64
CA ILE A 53 11.41 13.97 -0.67
C ILE A 53 11.43 15.45 -0.28
N ASP A 54 10.26 16.10 -0.35
CA ASP A 54 10.10 17.49 0.05
C ASP A 54 9.91 17.63 1.57
N ASP A 55 9.44 16.57 2.25
CA ASP A 55 9.27 16.48 3.70
C ASP A 55 9.50 15.05 4.20
N LEU A 56 10.66 14.79 4.81
CA LEU A 56 11.06 13.45 5.25
C LEU A 56 10.22 12.89 6.40
N ASP A 57 9.41 13.70 7.06
CA ASP A 57 8.44 13.23 8.06
C ASP A 57 7.19 12.62 7.39
N TYR A 58 7.04 12.78 6.07
CA TYR A 58 5.90 12.31 5.28
C TYR A 58 6.26 11.11 4.39
N ALA A 59 5.27 10.26 4.18
CA ALA A 59 5.33 9.20 3.18
C ALA A 59 4.10 9.25 2.26
N TRP A 60 4.19 8.60 1.11
CA TRP A 60 3.06 8.46 0.21
C TRP A 60 2.15 7.31 0.64
N MET A 61 0.85 7.50 0.46
CA MET A 61 -0.19 6.50 0.68
C MET A 61 -1.16 6.47 -0.50
N ILE A 62 -1.74 5.29 -0.75
CA ILE A 62 -2.83 5.10 -1.70
C ILE A 62 -4.13 4.98 -0.94
N ASN A 63 -5.12 5.78 -1.33
CA ASN A 63 -6.48 5.72 -0.79
C ASN A 63 -7.30 4.69 -1.58
N PHE A 64 -7.61 3.54 -1.00
CA PHE A 64 -8.49 2.56 -1.65
C PHE A 64 -9.98 2.89 -1.51
N VAL A 65 -10.36 4.00 -0.89
CA VAL A 65 -11.73 4.50 -0.98
C VAL A 65 -11.99 5.11 -2.36
N TYR A 66 -11.05 5.92 -2.88
CA TYR A 66 -11.25 6.71 -4.11
C TYR A 66 -10.15 6.55 -5.17
N GLY A 67 -9.11 5.77 -4.91
CA GLY A 67 -8.04 5.48 -5.87
C GLY A 67 -6.98 6.58 -6.01
N ASN A 68 -6.98 7.59 -5.14
CA ASN A 68 -6.04 8.72 -5.20
C ASN A 68 -4.79 8.50 -4.33
N ILE A 69 -3.74 9.24 -4.65
CA ILE A 69 -2.47 9.26 -3.92
C ILE A 69 -2.47 10.47 -2.98
N GLN A 70 -1.92 10.32 -1.77
CA GLN A 70 -1.79 11.41 -0.79
C GLN A 70 -0.53 11.23 0.05
N GLY A 71 0.11 12.33 0.48
CA GLY A 71 1.18 12.32 1.47
C GLY A 71 0.63 12.52 2.90
N ASN A 72 1.21 11.89 3.91
CA ASN A 72 0.89 12.15 5.32
C ASN A 72 2.06 11.82 6.25
N LEU A 73 2.01 12.30 7.50
CA LEU A 73 2.99 12.05 8.54
C LEU A 73 3.14 10.55 8.81
N THR A 74 4.39 10.07 8.78
CA THR A 74 4.75 8.66 9.03
C THR A 74 4.40 8.19 10.44
N SER A 75 4.24 9.12 11.39
CA SER A 75 3.79 8.84 12.76
C SER A 75 2.31 8.45 12.86
N ILE A 76 1.53 8.69 11.80
CA ILE A 76 0.11 8.36 11.77
C ILE A 76 -0.09 6.89 11.37
N PRO A 77 -0.78 6.07 12.19
CA PRO A 77 -1.03 4.67 11.84
C PRO A 77 -1.97 4.56 10.64
N ARG A 78 -1.59 3.75 9.65
CA ARG A 78 -2.39 3.35 8.48
C ARG A 78 -2.21 1.87 8.16
N VAL A 79 -3.04 1.36 7.25
CA VAL A 79 -2.97 -0.03 6.82
C VAL A 79 -1.70 -0.25 6.00
N VAL A 80 -1.10 -1.43 6.13
CA VAL A 80 0.03 -1.86 5.30
C VAL A 80 -0.36 -3.15 4.61
N ARG A 81 -0.09 -3.23 3.31
CA ARG A 81 -0.24 -4.45 2.53
C ARG A 81 1.13 -4.88 2.01
N LEU A 82 1.68 -5.95 2.55
CA LEU A 82 2.99 -6.44 2.15
C LEU A 82 2.95 -7.08 0.76
N VAL A 83 4.03 -6.90 0.01
CA VAL A 83 4.28 -7.54 -1.29
C VAL A 83 5.55 -8.38 -1.22
N ARG A 84 5.69 -9.34 -2.14
CA ARG A 84 6.91 -10.12 -2.28
C ARG A 84 7.93 -9.37 -3.12
N SER A 85 9.21 -9.54 -2.81
CA SER A 85 10.28 -9.00 -3.64
C SER A 85 10.37 -9.80 -4.94
N SER A 86 10.49 -9.11 -6.07
CA SER A 86 10.89 -9.75 -7.32
C SER A 86 12.35 -10.19 -7.17
N GLY A 87 12.58 -11.51 -7.11
CA GLY A 87 13.92 -12.10 -7.13
C GLY A 87 14.56 -12.04 -8.50
#